data_AF-A0A2A2I269-F1
#
_entry.id   AF-A0A2A2I269-F1
#
_cell.length_a   1.000
_cell.length_b   1.000
_cell.length_c   1.000
_cell.angle_alpha   90.00
_cell.angle_beta   90.00
_cell.angle_gamma   90.00
#
_symmetry.space_group_name_H-M   'P 1'
#
loop_
_entity.id
_entity.type
_entity.pdbx_description
1 polymer ?
#
loop_
_entity_poly.entity_id
_entity_poly.type
_entity_poly.pdbx_seq_one_letter_code
_entity_poly.pdbx_strand_id
1 'polypeptide(L)'
;MPQAKGLQFTVRVGQLPDDHFAVVGFSVHEGLSELFEGVVELASTDAAVAAGDVLEQPIELCVYQDGACQRRMVGVVAEFARGESGHRRTRY
;
A
#
# COMPACT_ATOMS: atom_id res chain seq x y z
N MET A 1 19.58 -0.85 -7.13
CA MET A 1 18.60 0.14 -7.62
C MET A 1 19.15 1.52 -7.29
N PRO A 2 19.07 2.52 -8.19
CA PRO A 2 19.48 3.87 -7.83
C PRO A 2 18.58 4.31 -6.68
N GLN A 3 19.17 4.69 -5.55
CA GLN A 3 18.42 5.14 -4.39
C GLN A 3 17.76 6.47 -4.78
N ALA A 4 16.47 6.41 -5.12
CA ALA A 4 15.68 7.62 -5.30
C ALA A 4 15.90 8.48 -4.05
N LYS A 5 16.25 9.75 -4.25
CA LYS A 5 16.44 10.71 -3.16
C LYS A 5 15.09 11.37 -2.85
N GLY A 6 14.86 11.73 -1.60
CA GLY A 6 13.59 12.31 -1.13
C GLY A 6 12.60 11.29 -0.54
N LEU A 7 11.36 11.76 -0.39
CA LEU A 7 10.28 11.03 0.27
C LEU A 7 9.68 9.96 -0.66
N GLN A 8 9.58 8.73 -0.16
CA GLN A 8 9.05 7.58 -0.90
C GLN A 8 8.10 6.78 -0.03
N PHE A 9 7.16 6.10 -0.68
CA PHE A 9 6.16 5.28 -0.04
C PHE A 9 6.09 3.95 -0.77
N THR A 10 6.08 2.85 -0.03
CA THR A 10 5.93 1.51 -0.59
C THR A 10 4.88 0.76 0.19
N VAL A 11 4.17 -0.13 -0.50
CA VAL A 11 3.25 -1.08 0.12
C VAL A 11 3.67 -2.49 -0.25
N ARG A 12 3.48 -3.43 0.68
CA ARG A 12 3.60 -4.87 0.42
C ARG A 12 2.33 -5.53 0.95
N VAL A 13 1.71 -6.40 0.16
CA VAL A 13 0.43 -7.04 0.51
C VAL A 13 0.56 -8.54 0.27
N GLY A 14 0.43 -9.33 1.33
CA GLY A 14 0.48 -10.79 1.26
C GLY A 14 1.75 -11.29 0.56
N GLN A 15 1.55 -12.05 -0.51
CA GLN A 15 2.61 -12.61 -1.35
C GLN A 15 2.71 -11.93 -2.72
N LEU A 16 2.01 -10.81 -2.93
CA LEU A 16 2.13 -10.06 -4.17
C LEU A 16 3.55 -9.49 -4.31
N PRO A 17 4.09 -9.37 -5.55
CA PRO A 17 5.39 -8.75 -5.78
C PRO A 17 5.51 -7.37 -5.13
N ASP A 18 6.70 -7.03 -4.61
CA ASP A 18 6.94 -5.77 -3.90
C ASP A 18 6.68 -4.51 -4.76
N ASP A 19 6.74 -4.64 -6.09
CA ASP A 19 6.48 -3.58 -7.07
C ASP A 19 5.09 -3.69 -7.72
N HIS A 20 4.22 -4.59 -7.22
CA HIS A 20 2.88 -4.82 -7.79
C HIS A 20 1.98 -3.58 -7.65
N PHE A 21 2.08 -2.87 -6.53
CA PHE A 21 1.31 -1.66 -6.27
C PHE A 21 2.21 -0.44 -6.11
N ALA A 22 1.84 0.66 -6.76
CA ALA A 22 2.32 1.99 -6.43
C ALA A 22 1.39 2.65 -5.41
N VAL A 23 1.94 3.19 -4.33
CA VAL A 23 1.18 4.02 -3.38
C VAL A 23 0.90 5.37 -4.00
N VAL A 24 -0.38 5.75 -4.08
CA VAL A 24 -0.82 7.04 -4.64
C VAL A 24 -1.43 7.98 -3.58
N GLY A 25 -1.82 7.43 -2.44
CA GLY A 25 -2.31 8.19 -1.29
C GLY A 25 -2.45 7.26 -0.08
N PHE A 26 -2.46 7.83 1.13
CA PHE A 26 -2.87 7.10 2.32
C PHE A 26 -3.30 8.07 3.42
N SER A 27 -4.16 7.59 4.31
CA SER A 27 -4.52 8.22 5.57
C SER A 27 -4.45 7.17 6.68
N VAL A 28 -3.91 7.54 7.83
CA VAL A 28 -3.82 6.67 9.00
C VAL A 28 -4.30 7.44 10.21
N HIS A 29 -5.19 6.81 10.98
CA HIS A 29 -5.66 7.29 12.26
C HIS A 29 -5.13 6.37 13.35
N GLU A 30 -4.47 6.95 14.36
CA GLU A 30 -3.90 6.23 15.49
C GLU A 30 -4.13 6.99 16.79
N GLY A 31 -4.37 6.25 17.87
CA GLY A 31 -4.64 6.78 19.19
C GLY A 31 -4.05 5.88 20.29
N LEU A 32 -3.76 6.46 21.46
CA LEU A 32 -3.30 5.68 22.59
C LEU A 32 -4.43 4.79 23.11
N SER A 33 -4.16 3.48 23.23
CA SER A 33 -5.15 2.46 23.61
C SER A 33 -6.30 2.29 22.61
N GLU A 34 -6.10 2.70 21.35
CA GLU A 34 -7.04 2.51 20.25
C GLU A 34 -6.42 1.61 19.19
N LEU A 35 -7.26 0.87 18.45
CA LEU A 35 -6.81 0.19 17.25
C LEU A 35 -6.54 1.26 16.19
N PHE A 36 -5.36 1.22 15.56
CA PHE A 36 -5.12 2.08 14.42
C PHE A 36 -5.91 1.59 13.21
N GLU A 37 -6.34 2.52 12.39
CA GLU A 37 -7.00 2.24 11.12
C GLU A 37 -6.37 3.09 10.03
N GLY A 38 -6.46 2.64 8.78
CA GLY A 38 -5.91 3.38 7.68
C GLY A 38 -6.46 2.93 6.35
N VAL A 39 -6.46 3.87 5.41
CA VAL A 39 -6.79 3.63 4.01
C VAL A 39 -5.52 3.89 3.22
N VAL A 40 -5.15 2.95 2.35
CA VAL A 40 -4.06 3.11 1.40
C VAL A 40 -4.67 3.05 0.00
N GLU A 41 -4.49 4.12 -0.76
CA GLU A 41 -4.89 4.17 -2.16
C GLU A 41 -3.74 3.70 -3.03
N LEU A 42 -4.04 2.74 -3.91
CA LEU A 42 -3.05 2.04 -4.71
C LEU A 42 -3.33 2.18 -6.20
N ALA A 43 -2.29 2.00 -7.00
CA ALA A 43 -2.41 1.85 -8.45
C ALA A 43 -1.54 0.68 -8.93
N SER A 44 -2.11 -0.17 -9.80
CA SER A 44 -1.39 -1.27 -10.46
C SER A 44 -1.61 -1.22 -11.97
N THR A 45 -0.68 -1.79 -12.73
CA THR A 45 -0.90 -2.11 -14.16
C THR A 45 -1.72 -3.38 -14.35
N ASP A 46 -1.80 -4.22 -13.31
CA ASP A 46 -2.75 -5.33 -13.25
C ASP A 46 -4.13 -4.76 -12.92
N ALA A 47 -5.10 -4.95 -13.83
CA ALA A 47 -6.48 -4.49 -13.67
C ALA A 47 -7.41 -5.56 -13.05
N ALA A 48 -6.88 -6.75 -12.78
CA ALA A 48 -7.63 -7.94 -12.40
C ALA A 48 -7.13 -8.58 -11.09
N VAL A 49 -6.51 -7.79 -10.19
CA VAL A 49 -6.13 -8.26 -8.85
C VAL A 49 -7.33 -8.91 -8.14
N ALA A 50 -7.18 -10.16 -7.74
CA ALA A 50 -8.24 -10.91 -7.10
C ALA A 50 -8.34 -10.53 -5.61
N ALA A 51 -9.56 -10.36 -5.12
CA ALA A 51 -9.78 -10.02 -3.71
C ALA A 51 -9.21 -11.07 -2.75
N GLY A 52 -9.19 -12.36 -3.14
CA GLY A 52 -8.61 -13.43 -2.33
C GLY A 52 -7.09 -13.35 -2.15
N ASP A 53 -6.39 -12.62 -3.03
CA ASP A 53 -4.95 -12.38 -2.91
C ASP A 53 -4.63 -11.16 -2.02
N VAL A 54 -5.65 -10.42 -1.57
CA VAL A 54 -5.51 -9.14 -0.86
C VAL A 54 -6.21 -9.13 0.48
N LEU A 55 -7.48 -9.54 0.56
CA LEU A 55 -8.24 -9.58 1.81
C LEU A 55 -7.61 -10.56 2.79
N GLU A 56 -7.63 -10.18 4.07
CA GLU A 56 -7.06 -10.95 5.19
C GLU A 56 -5.54 -11.21 5.07
N GLN A 57 -4.88 -10.60 4.10
CA GLN A 57 -3.43 -10.68 3.95
C GLN A 57 -2.73 -9.62 4.82
N PRO A 58 -1.51 -9.91 5.30
CA PRO A 58 -0.70 -8.90 5.95
C PRO A 58 -0.37 -7.77 4.97
N ILE A 59 -0.38 -6.53 5.47
CA ILE A 59 0.01 -5.34 4.72
C ILE A 59 1.10 -4.59 5.47
N GLU A 60 2.13 -4.15 4.74
CA GLU A 60 3.19 -3.28 5.24
C GLU A 60 3.23 -2.00 4.42
N LEU A 61 2.96 -0.86 5.06
CA LEU A 61 3.19 0.48 4.52
C LEU A 61 4.49 1.04 5.11
N CYS A 62 5.44 1.37 4.26
CA CYS A 62 6.70 1.99 4.66
C CYS A 62 6.83 3.41 4.10
N VAL A 63 7.22 4.35 4.96
CA VAL A 63 7.61 5.71 4.60
C VAL A 63 9.13 5.80 4.65
N TYR A 64 9.75 6.17 3.54
CA TYR A 64 11.19 6.33 3.42
C TYR A 64 11.56 7.78 3.15
N GLN A 65 12.67 8.22 3.73
CA GLN A 65 13.32 9.49 3.40
C GLN A 65 14.79 9.21 3.09
N ASP A 66 15.22 9.61 1.90
CA ASP A 66 16.59 9.44 1.42
C ASP A 66 17.10 7.99 1.54
N GLY A 67 16.19 7.04 1.28
CA GLY A 67 16.48 5.61 1.33
C GLY A 67 16.42 4.95 2.71
N ALA A 68 16.29 5.73 3.78
CA ALA A 68 16.09 5.21 5.13
C ALA A 68 14.60 5.09 5.47
N CYS A 69 14.18 3.93 5.98
CA CYS A 69 12.81 3.72 6.46
C CYS A 69 12.60 4.54 7.73
N GLN A 70 11.75 5.56 7.65
CA GLN A 70 11.43 6.47 8.76
C GLN A 70 10.28 5.93 9.60
N ARG A 71 9.31 5.30 8.95
CA ARG A 71 8.12 4.74 9.61
C ARG A 71 7.68 3.49 8.88
N ARG A 72 7.36 2.45 9.64
CA ARG A 72 6.80 1.20 9.17
C ARG A 72 5.50 0.93 9.91
N MET A 73 4.44 0.65 9.17
CA MET A 73 3.13 0.28 9.71
C MET A 73 2.78 -1.09 9.15
N VAL A 74 2.49 -2.04 10.04
CA VAL A 74 2.16 -3.43 9.70
C VAL A 74 0.77 -3.72 10.23
N GLY A 75 -0.10 -4.24 9.38
CA GLY A 75 -1.47 -4.57 9.72
C GLY A 75 -1.99 -5.72 8.87
N VAL A 76 -3.31 -5.82 8.79
CA VAL A 76 -4.04 -6.76 7.94
C VAL A 76 -5.03 -6.01 7.08
N VAL A 77 -5.24 -6.45 5.84
CA VAL A 77 -6.24 -5.85 4.96
C VAL A 77 -7.64 -6.30 5.39
N ALA A 78 -8.40 -5.38 5.98
CA ALA A 78 -9.78 -5.62 6.39
C ALA A 78 -10.79 -5.40 5.27
N GLU A 79 -10.52 -4.47 4.36
CA GLU A 79 -11.39 -4.12 3.23
C GLU A 79 -10.57 -3.94 1.95
N PHE A 80 -11.15 -4.29 0.81
CA PHE A 80 -10.53 -4.13 -0.50
C PHE A 80 -11.56 -3.72 -1.54
N ALA A 81 -11.23 -2.70 -2.32
CA ALA A 81 -12.06 -2.21 -3.41
C ALA A 81 -11.24 -2.12 -4.69
N ARG A 82 -11.93 -2.13 -5.82
CA ARG A 82 -11.35 -1.74 -7.11
C ARG A 82 -12.02 -0.45 -7.55
N GLY A 83 -11.23 0.59 -7.73
CA GLY A 83 -11.66 1.89 -8.21
C GLY A 83 -11.63 1.99 -9.73
N GLU A 84 -11.37 3.21 -10.21
CA GLU A 84 -11.34 3.52 -11.64
C GLU A 84 -10.20 2.79 -12.36
N SER A 85 -10.51 2.24 -13.53
CA SER A 85 -9.51 1.70 -14.46
C SER A 85 -9.28 2.69 -15.60
N GLY A 86 -8.10 3.31 -15.62
CA GLY A 86 -7.67 4.16 -16.71
C GLY A 86 -7.04 3.35 -17.85
N HIS A 87 -6.42 4.03 -18.82
CA HIS A 87 -5.85 3.37 -20.00
C HIS A 87 -4.66 2.44 -19.70
N ARG A 88 -3.89 2.69 -18.62
CA ARG A 88 -2.68 1.91 -18.27
C ARG A 88 -2.65 1.36 -16.85
N ARG A 89 -3.46 1.92 -15.96
CA ARG A 89 -3.43 1.57 -14.54
C ARG A 89 -4.84 1.58 -13.97
N THR A 90 -5.06 0.68 -13.02
CA THR A 90 -6.29 0.57 -12.24
C THR A 90 -6.00 1.00 -10.81
N ARG A 91 -6.92 1.78 -10.23
CA ARG A 91 -6.90 2.14 -8.82
C ARG A 91 -7.53 1.04 -7.97
N TYR A 92 -6.97 0.85 -6.79
CA TYR A 92 -7.43 -0.06 -5.76
C TYR A 92 -7.46 0.67 -4.42
#